data_AF-A0A1A8PEL8-F1
#
_entry.id   AF-A0A1A8PEL8-F1
#
_cell.length_a   1.000
_cell.length_b   1.000
_cell.length_c   1.000
_cell.angle_alpha   90.00
_cell.angle_beta   90.00
_cell.angle_gamma   90.00
#
_symmetry.space_group_name_H-M   'P 1'
#
loop_
_entity.id
_entity.type
_entity.pdbx_description
1 polymer ?
#
loop_
_entity_poly.entity_id
_entity_poly.type
_entity_poly.pdbx_seq_one_letter_code
_entity_poly.pdbx_strand_id
1 'polypeptide(L)'
;MDVSKAKGDNVTPNPGGQTDKPPSAHLVESLLPKVVKRRVHALKRLQAQCANIEAKFYEEVHELERKYAALYQPLFDKRRDIVTGTVEPTDAECEWQSDMDEEEELAEEVKEKASIEDAKKEEATPEEDQKGIPEFWLTIFKSVDMLSDMLQEHDEAILKHLKDIQVKFSEPGQPMSFTLEFHFEPN
;
A
#
# COMPACT_ATOMS: atom_id res chain seq x y z
N MET A 1 3.78 -39.00 17.78
CA MET A 1 2.76 -40.06 17.70
C MET A 1 1.62 -39.49 16.88
N ASP A 2 1.44 -40.10 15.72
CA ASP A 2 0.42 -39.78 14.72
C ASP A 2 -0.96 -40.28 15.18
N VAL A 3 -1.96 -40.12 14.29
CA VAL A 3 -3.30 -40.74 14.29
C VAL A 3 -4.44 -39.82 14.76
N SER A 4 -4.96 -38.96 13.88
CA SER A 4 -6.07 -39.37 12.97
C SER A 4 -6.88 -38.22 12.36
N LYS A 5 -7.04 -38.37 11.05
CA LYS A 5 -7.87 -37.67 10.08
C LYS A 5 -9.33 -38.14 10.16
N ALA A 6 -10.30 -37.22 10.08
CA ALA A 6 -11.61 -37.52 9.50
C ALA A 6 -12.22 -36.24 8.88
N LYS A 7 -12.41 -36.31 7.56
CA LYS A 7 -13.10 -35.35 6.70
C LYS A 7 -14.57 -35.77 6.61
N GLY A 8 -15.50 -34.82 6.56
CA GLY A 8 -16.91 -35.11 6.32
C GLY A 8 -17.73 -33.83 6.20
N ASP A 9 -17.98 -33.43 4.96
CA ASP A 9 -18.89 -32.37 4.56
C ASP A 9 -20.29 -32.59 5.15
N ASN A 10 -20.92 -31.52 5.66
CA ASN A 10 -22.37 -31.42 5.64
C ASN A 10 -22.80 -29.95 5.49
N VAL A 11 -22.85 -29.51 4.23
CA VAL A 11 -23.64 -28.34 3.82
C VAL A 11 -25.11 -28.70 4.03
N THR A 12 -25.70 -28.18 5.09
CA THR A 12 -27.16 -28.09 5.20
C THR A 12 -27.58 -26.67 4.82
N PRO A 13 -28.49 -26.48 3.85
CA PRO A 13 -29.04 -25.16 3.57
C PRO A 13 -30.02 -24.83 4.69
N ASN A 14 -29.69 -23.85 5.53
CA ASN A 14 -30.59 -23.36 6.56
C ASN A 14 -31.82 -22.70 5.89
N PRO A 15 -33.05 -23.22 6.06
CA PRO A 15 -34.23 -22.62 5.50
C PRO A 15 -34.73 -21.52 6.45
N GLY A 16 -34.72 -20.28 5.98
CA GLY A 16 -35.39 -19.18 6.68
C GLY A 16 -34.51 -18.39 7.64
N GLY A 17 -33.42 -17.82 7.11
CA GLY A 17 -32.82 -16.64 7.75
C GLY A 17 -33.74 -15.44 7.55
N GLN A 18 -34.67 -15.21 8.49
CA GLN A 18 -35.15 -13.85 8.72
C GLN A 18 -33.92 -13.02 9.05
N THR A 19 -33.51 -12.18 8.10
CA THR A 19 -32.55 -11.12 8.40
C THR A 19 -33.26 -10.21 9.39
N ASP A 20 -32.97 -10.36 10.68
CA ASP A 20 -33.26 -9.36 11.70
C ASP A 20 -32.43 -8.13 11.35
N LYS A 21 -32.95 -7.36 10.38
CA LYS A 21 -32.42 -6.06 10.02
C LYS A 21 -32.61 -5.20 11.27
N PRO A 22 -31.54 -4.61 11.83
CA PRO A 22 -31.68 -3.79 13.01
C PRO A 22 -32.75 -2.74 12.76
N PRO A 23 -33.67 -2.50 13.72
CA PRO A 23 -34.75 -1.56 13.51
C PRO A 23 -34.16 -0.23 13.05
N SER A 24 -34.73 0.33 11.98
CA SER A 24 -34.18 1.56 11.38
C SER A 24 -34.06 2.63 12.47
N ALA A 25 -32.94 3.36 12.50
CA ALA A 25 -32.68 4.35 13.55
C ALA A 25 -33.85 5.35 13.71
N HIS A 26 -34.52 5.65 12.60
CA HIS A 26 -35.73 6.46 12.54
C HIS A 26 -36.93 5.84 13.29
N LEU A 27 -37.15 4.53 13.17
CA LEU A 27 -38.21 3.81 13.89
C LEU A 27 -37.94 3.86 15.40
N VAL A 28 -36.70 3.58 15.83
CA VAL A 28 -36.29 3.60 17.24
C VAL A 28 -36.51 5.00 17.83
N GLU A 29 -36.09 6.05 17.12
CA GLU A 29 -36.26 7.43 17.59
C GLU A 29 -37.73 7.86 17.69
N SER A 30 -38.59 7.37 16.80
CA SER A 30 -40.02 7.68 16.81
C SER A 30 -40.76 7.13 18.04
N LEU A 31 -40.28 6.03 18.61
CA LEU A 31 -40.87 5.37 19.78
C LEU A 31 -40.44 6.02 21.12
N LEU A 32 -39.44 6.91 21.11
CA LEU A 32 -38.94 7.54 22.33
C LEU A 32 -39.92 8.59 22.91
N PRO A 33 -40.00 8.70 24.26
CA PRO A 33 -40.74 9.78 24.91
C PRO A 33 -40.24 11.17 24.49
N LYS A 34 -41.14 12.17 24.46
CA LYS A 34 -40.82 13.55 24.02
C LYS A 34 -39.62 14.15 24.74
N VAL A 35 -39.47 13.91 26.04
CA VAL A 35 -38.35 14.41 26.85
C VAL A 35 -37.03 13.79 26.40
N VAL A 36 -37.03 12.50 26.06
CA VAL A 36 -35.83 11.79 25.56
C VAL A 36 -35.48 12.27 24.16
N LYS A 37 -36.47 12.44 23.26
CA LYS A 37 -36.26 13.00 21.91
C LYS A 37 -35.55 14.37 21.95
N ARG A 38 -35.97 15.26 22.86
CA ARG A 38 -35.30 16.57 23.04
C ARG A 38 -33.83 16.43 23.41
N ARG A 39 -33.47 15.48 24.27
CA ARG A 39 -32.07 15.21 24.64
C ARG A 39 -31.29 14.62 23.46
N VAL A 40 -31.87 13.68 22.73
CA VAL A 40 -31.26 13.10 21.52
C VAL A 40 -31.00 14.18 20.47
N HIS A 41 -31.94 15.09 20.24
CA HIS A 41 -31.72 16.22 19.31
C HIS A 41 -30.61 17.15 19.79
N ALA A 42 -30.51 17.41 21.10
CA ALA A 42 -29.39 18.18 21.65
C ALA A 42 -28.04 17.48 21.41
N LEU A 43 -27.99 16.15 21.61
CA LEU A 43 -26.79 15.35 21.32
C LEU A 43 -26.44 15.35 19.84
N LYS A 44 -27.42 15.23 18.92
CA LYS A 44 -27.18 15.35 17.47
C LYS A 44 -26.60 16.70 17.09
N ARG A 45 -27.05 17.78 17.73
CA ARG A 45 -26.48 19.12 17.53
C ARG A 45 -25.03 19.18 17.99
N LEU A 46 -24.69 18.59 19.13
CA LEU A 46 -23.31 18.49 19.60
C LEU A 46 -22.46 17.64 18.64
N GLN A 47 -22.99 16.52 18.15
CA GLN A 47 -22.30 15.68 17.16
C GLN A 47 -21.99 16.45 15.87
N ALA A 48 -22.92 17.27 15.39
CA ALA A 48 -22.67 18.13 14.24
C ALA A 48 -21.57 19.17 14.50
N GLN A 49 -21.46 19.68 15.73
CA GLN A 49 -20.34 20.56 16.11
C GLN A 49 -19.01 19.81 16.12
N CYS A 50 -18.97 18.58 16.65
CA CYS A 50 -17.78 17.73 16.57
C CYS A 50 -17.36 17.48 15.12
N ALA A 51 -18.30 17.08 14.26
CA ALA A 51 -18.03 16.85 12.84
C ALA A 51 -17.48 18.09 12.12
N ASN A 52 -17.94 19.30 12.47
CA ASN A 52 -17.40 20.54 11.92
C ASN A 52 -15.96 20.82 12.37
N ILE A 53 -15.58 20.39 13.58
CA ILE A 53 -14.20 20.51 14.08
C ILE A 53 -13.32 19.48 13.37
N GLU A 54 -13.79 18.23 13.26
CA GLU A 54 -13.09 17.18 12.52
C GLU A 54 -12.86 17.56 11.06
N ALA A 55 -13.85 18.18 10.40
CA ALA A 55 -13.69 18.65 9.02
C ALA A 55 -12.52 19.64 8.87
N LYS A 56 -12.35 20.58 9.81
CA LYS A 56 -11.21 21.52 9.82
C LYS A 56 -9.88 20.81 10.08
N PHE A 57 -9.88 19.83 10.99
CA PHE A 57 -8.69 19.03 11.26
C PHE A 57 -8.23 18.30 10.01
N TYR A 58 -9.14 17.63 9.28
CA TYR A 58 -8.78 16.94 8.04
C TYR A 58 -8.37 17.89 6.92
N GLU A 59 -8.94 19.10 6.86
CA GLU A 59 -8.49 20.15 5.95
C GLU A 59 -7.02 20.51 6.23
N GLU A 60 -6.67 20.81 7.47
CA GLU A 60 -5.29 21.13 7.89
C GLU A 60 -4.31 19.96 7.65
N VAL A 61 -4.72 18.72 7.91
CA VAL A 61 -3.93 17.52 7.61
C VAL A 61 -3.65 17.40 6.12
N HIS A 62 -4.66 17.59 5.26
CA HIS A 62 -4.48 17.54 3.81
C HIS A 62 -3.52 18.63 3.31
N GLU A 63 -3.55 19.82 3.91
CA GLU A 63 -2.56 20.87 3.58
C GLU A 63 -1.14 20.49 3.99
N LEU A 64 -1.01 19.85 5.16
CA LEU A 64 0.26 19.34 5.65
C LEU A 64 0.82 18.25 4.74
N GLU A 65 -0.02 17.30 4.31
CA GLU A 65 0.35 16.24 3.37
C GLU A 65 0.84 16.85 2.05
N ARG A 66 0.12 17.83 1.48
CA ARG A 66 0.58 18.55 0.27
C ARG A 66 1.94 19.20 0.46
N LYS A 67 2.17 19.86 1.60
CA LYS A 67 3.44 20.53 1.90
C LYS A 67 4.60 19.53 1.92
N TYR A 68 4.45 18.40 2.59
CA TYR A 68 5.51 17.40 2.71
C TYR A 68 5.68 16.58 1.43
N ALA A 69 4.61 16.35 0.67
CA ALA A 69 4.69 15.73 -0.65
C ALA A 69 5.64 16.49 -1.58
N ALA A 70 5.58 17.83 -1.58
CA ALA A 70 6.51 18.66 -2.36
C ALA A 70 7.97 18.53 -1.90
N LEU A 71 8.23 18.25 -0.62
CA LEU A 71 9.58 18.01 -0.10
C LEU A 71 10.12 16.63 -0.47
N TYR A 72 9.24 15.62 -0.56
CA TYR A 72 9.61 14.27 -0.98
C TYR A 72 9.78 14.15 -2.50
N GLN A 73 9.10 14.98 -3.29
CA GLN A 73 9.13 14.93 -4.74
C GLN A 73 10.55 14.85 -5.35
N PRO A 74 11.53 15.71 -5.00
CA PRO A 74 12.88 15.61 -5.55
C PRO A 74 13.60 14.31 -5.15
N LEU A 75 13.29 13.74 -3.99
CA LEU A 75 13.84 12.44 -3.57
C LEU A 75 13.25 11.30 -4.40
N PHE A 76 11.95 11.35 -4.71
CA PHE A 76 11.29 10.36 -5.56
C PHE A 76 11.71 10.50 -7.03
N ASP A 77 11.91 11.71 -7.52
CA ASP A 77 12.48 11.96 -8.85
C ASP A 77 13.88 11.34 -8.96
N LYS A 78 14.73 11.56 -7.94
CA LYS A 78 16.06 10.94 -7.90
C LYS A 78 15.98 9.41 -7.81
N ARG A 79 15.08 8.86 -6.99
CA ARG A 79 14.84 7.40 -6.91
C ARG A 79 14.46 6.85 -8.29
N ARG A 80 13.54 7.49 -9.00
CA ARG A 80 13.16 7.09 -10.37
C ARG A 80 14.38 7.11 -11.29
N ASP A 81 15.19 8.17 -11.22
CA ASP A 81 16.35 8.30 -12.11
C ASP A 81 17.40 7.21 -11.83
N ILE A 82 17.59 6.79 -10.58
CA ILE A 82 18.44 5.65 -10.19
C ILE A 82 17.81 4.32 -10.64
N VAL A 83 16.53 4.08 -10.32
CA VAL A 83 15.82 2.84 -10.69
C VAL A 83 15.81 2.62 -12.21
N THR A 84 15.73 3.69 -12.99
CA THR A 84 15.77 3.63 -14.46
C THR A 84 17.19 3.64 -15.05
N GLY A 85 18.22 3.83 -14.21
CA GLY A 85 19.63 3.97 -14.63
C GLY A 85 19.89 5.22 -15.46
N THR A 86 19.07 6.26 -15.31
CA THR A 86 19.30 7.56 -15.95
C THR A 86 20.42 8.33 -15.24
N VAL A 87 20.60 8.09 -13.95
CA VAL A 87 21.67 8.64 -13.11
C VAL A 87 22.29 7.51 -12.31
N GLU A 88 23.62 7.40 -12.39
CA GLU A 88 24.39 6.52 -11.49
C GLU A 88 24.59 7.22 -10.13
N PRO A 89 24.28 6.56 -9.00
CA PRO A 89 24.59 7.07 -7.67
C PRO A 89 26.09 7.32 -7.48
N THR A 90 26.43 8.31 -6.65
CA THR A 90 27.83 8.53 -6.24
C THR A 90 28.22 7.61 -5.09
N ASP A 91 29.52 7.31 -4.93
CA ASP A 91 30.04 6.46 -3.85
C ASP A 91 29.52 6.88 -2.46
N ALA A 92 29.50 8.19 -2.19
CA ALA A 92 29.01 8.75 -0.93
C ALA A 92 27.49 8.58 -0.71
N GLU A 93 26.71 8.41 -1.77
CA GLU A 93 25.26 8.16 -1.69
C GLU A 93 24.94 6.68 -1.49
N CYS A 94 25.89 5.80 -1.81
CA CYS A 94 25.82 4.36 -1.58
C CYS A 94 26.29 3.96 -0.16
N GLU A 95 26.95 4.87 0.57
CA GLU A 95 27.29 4.65 1.98
C GLU A 95 26.02 4.61 2.83
N TRP A 96 25.50 3.40 3.04
CA TRP A 96 24.41 3.16 3.97
C TRP A 96 24.96 3.04 5.40
N GLN A 97 24.40 3.81 6.33
CA GLN A 97 24.71 3.67 7.75
C GLN A 97 23.85 2.54 8.34
N SER A 98 24.08 1.30 7.93
CA SER A 98 23.62 0.13 8.67
C SER A 98 24.37 0.11 10.00
N ASP A 99 23.69 -0.32 11.07
CA ASP A 99 24.42 -0.95 12.15
C ASP A 99 25.15 -2.15 11.50
N MET A 100 26.49 -2.11 11.45
CA MET A 100 27.35 -3.00 10.64
C MET A 100 27.05 -4.51 10.80
N ASP A 101 26.33 -4.88 11.86
CA ASP A 101 25.91 -6.24 12.17
C ASP A 101 24.76 -6.75 11.25
N GLU A 102 23.86 -5.89 10.75
CA GLU A 102 22.73 -6.31 9.89
C GLU A 102 23.13 -6.48 8.42
N GLU A 103 24.13 -5.73 7.96
CA GLU A 103 24.64 -5.80 6.58
C GLU A 103 25.46 -7.07 6.32
N GLU A 104 26.21 -7.54 7.32
CA GLU A 104 26.96 -8.79 7.25
C GLU A 104 26.02 -10.02 7.26
N GLU A 105 24.96 -9.99 8.06
CA GLU A 105 23.91 -11.04 8.02
C GLU A 105 23.18 -11.07 6.67
N LEU A 106 22.77 -9.91 6.13
CA LEU A 106 22.06 -9.85 4.86
C LEU A 106 22.96 -10.25 3.68
N ALA A 107 24.25 -9.86 3.70
CA ALA A 107 25.21 -10.28 2.69
C ALA A 107 25.47 -11.80 2.71
N GLU A 108 25.57 -12.40 3.89
CA GLU A 108 25.69 -13.87 4.02
C GLU A 108 24.40 -14.58 3.58
N GLU A 109 23.21 -14.02 3.87
CA GLU A 109 21.94 -14.59 3.41
C GLU A 109 21.76 -14.53 1.89
N VAL A 110 22.20 -13.43 1.24
CA VAL A 110 22.21 -13.28 -0.22
C VAL A 110 23.19 -14.26 -0.87
N LYS A 111 24.36 -14.46 -0.25
CA LYS A 111 25.38 -15.41 -0.71
C LYS A 111 24.96 -16.86 -0.52
N GLU A 112 24.26 -17.20 0.56
CA GLU A 112 23.67 -18.52 0.77
C GLU A 112 22.55 -18.79 -0.23
N LYS A 113 21.67 -17.82 -0.50
CA LYS A 113 20.62 -17.93 -1.52
C LYS A 113 21.19 -18.06 -2.94
N ALA A 114 22.26 -17.33 -3.27
CA ALA A 114 22.95 -17.46 -4.55
C ALA A 114 23.66 -18.82 -4.71
N SER A 115 24.18 -19.41 -3.63
CA SER A 115 24.89 -20.69 -3.69
C SER A 115 23.99 -21.93 -3.71
N ILE A 116 22.67 -21.79 -3.53
CA ILE A 116 21.70 -22.90 -3.68
C ILE A 116 21.20 -23.06 -5.12
N GLU A 117 21.29 -22.03 -5.97
CA GLU A 117 20.84 -22.10 -7.38
C GLU A 117 21.96 -22.43 -8.39
N ASP A 118 23.22 -22.42 -7.98
CA ASP A 118 24.40 -22.58 -8.85
C ASP A 118 24.79 -24.05 -9.18
N ALA A 119 23.81 -24.84 -9.61
CA ALA A 119 24.05 -26.10 -10.33
C ALA A 119 23.73 -26.01 -11.84
N LYS A 120 23.51 -24.81 -12.36
CA LYS A 120 23.50 -24.53 -13.81
C LYS A 120 24.23 -23.23 -14.10
N LYS A 121 25.46 -23.41 -14.61
CA LYS A 121 26.24 -22.42 -15.36
C LYS A 121 25.35 -21.41 -16.10
N GLU A 122 25.45 -20.15 -15.72
CA GLU A 122 25.49 -19.07 -16.69
C GLU A 122 26.75 -18.23 -16.47
N GLU A 123 27.35 -17.86 -17.59
CA GLU A 123 28.61 -17.14 -17.68
C GLU A 123 28.42 -15.74 -17.08
N ALA A 124 29.41 -15.31 -16.27
CA ALA A 124 29.52 -13.92 -15.86
C ALA A 124 29.64 -13.03 -17.11
N THR A 125 28.52 -12.45 -17.55
CA THR A 125 28.52 -11.33 -18.49
C THR A 125 29.14 -10.12 -17.79
N PRO A 126 29.90 -9.28 -18.52
CA PRO A 126 30.55 -8.11 -17.92
C PRO A 126 29.50 -7.22 -17.25
N GLU A 127 29.82 -6.75 -16.04
CA GLU A 127 28.96 -5.92 -15.16
C GLU A 127 28.57 -4.55 -15.76
N GLU A 128 28.95 -4.23 -17.00
CA GLU A 128 28.74 -2.92 -17.63
C GLU A 128 27.37 -2.75 -18.32
N ASP A 129 26.58 -3.81 -18.50
CA ASP A 129 25.33 -3.75 -19.30
C ASP A 129 24.03 -3.67 -18.49
N GLN A 130 24.07 -3.80 -17.15
CA GLN A 130 22.87 -3.64 -16.32
C GLN A 130 22.59 -2.17 -16.01
N LYS A 131 21.62 -1.60 -16.73
CA LYS A 131 21.16 -0.23 -16.52
C LYS A 131 20.03 -0.16 -15.48
N GLY A 132 20.27 0.55 -14.39
CA GLY A 132 19.28 0.77 -13.33
C GLY A 132 18.98 -0.49 -12.52
N ILE A 133 17.78 -0.59 -11.95
CA ILE A 133 17.33 -1.73 -11.15
C ILE A 133 16.18 -2.43 -11.88
N PRO A 134 16.43 -3.56 -12.57
CA PRO A 134 15.41 -4.32 -13.27
C PRO A 134 14.28 -4.77 -12.34
N GLU A 135 13.05 -4.76 -12.83
CA GLU A 135 11.86 -5.28 -12.13
C GLU A 135 11.64 -4.70 -10.73
N PHE A 136 12.18 -3.51 -10.43
CA PHE A 136 12.10 -2.86 -9.11
C PHE A 136 10.67 -2.81 -8.57
N TRP A 137 9.73 -2.27 -9.34
CA TRP A 137 8.34 -2.15 -8.91
C TRP A 137 7.59 -3.49 -8.91
N LEU A 138 7.86 -4.39 -9.86
CA LEU A 138 7.28 -5.72 -9.86
C LEU A 138 7.67 -6.50 -8.60
N THR A 139 8.95 -6.41 -8.21
CA THR A 139 9.47 -6.99 -6.98
C THR A 139 8.72 -6.45 -5.77
N ILE A 140 8.54 -5.13 -5.67
CA ILE A 140 7.76 -4.51 -4.59
C ILE A 140 6.32 -5.03 -4.55
N PHE A 141 5.66 -5.13 -5.70
CA PHE A 141 4.28 -5.64 -5.78
C PHE A 141 4.16 -7.08 -5.31
N LYS A 142 5.17 -7.93 -5.60
CA LYS A 142 5.20 -9.31 -5.12
C LYS A 142 5.53 -9.42 -3.63
N SER A 143 6.32 -8.50 -3.09
CA SER A 143 6.78 -8.53 -1.69
C SER A 143 5.75 -7.98 -0.70
N VAL A 144 4.87 -7.07 -1.11
CA VAL A 144 3.85 -6.48 -0.22
C VAL A 144 2.59 -7.33 -0.28
N ASP A 145 2.24 -8.01 0.82
CA ASP A 145 1.13 -8.98 0.93
C ASP A 145 -0.16 -8.51 0.23
N MET A 146 -0.63 -7.30 0.54
CA MET A 146 -1.87 -6.75 -0.02
C MET A 146 -1.80 -6.59 -1.55
N LEU A 147 -0.64 -6.23 -2.10
CA LEU A 147 -0.45 -6.05 -3.54
C LEU A 147 -0.26 -7.39 -4.25
N SER A 148 0.44 -8.32 -3.61
CA SER A 148 0.73 -9.65 -4.14
C SER A 148 -0.55 -10.46 -4.35
N ASP A 149 -1.48 -10.39 -3.39
CA ASP A 149 -2.80 -11.02 -3.50
C ASP A 149 -3.65 -10.49 -4.68
N MET A 150 -3.37 -9.25 -5.12
CA MET A 150 -4.07 -8.62 -6.24
C MET A 150 -3.42 -8.91 -7.59
N LEU A 151 -2.18 -9.41 -7.61
CA LEU A 151 -1.36 -9.56 -8.81
C LEU A 151 -1.57 -10.93 -9.47
N GLN A 152 -1.86 -10.95 -10.77
CA GLN A 152 -2.03 -12.17 -11.54
C GLN A 152 -0.81 -12.45 -12.43
N GLU A 153 -0.62 -13.70 -12.85
CA GLU A 153 0.54 -14.10 -13.67
C GLU A 153 0.69 -13.28 -14.97
N HIS A 154 -0.42 -12.85 -15.58
CA HIS A 154 -0.40 -12.06 -16.80
C HIS A 154 -0.04 -10.58 -16.58
N ASP A 155 -0.18 -10.07 -15.35
CA ASP A 155 0.16 -8.69 -15.00
C ASP A 155 1.68 -8.50 -14.92
N GLU A 156 2.43 -9.57 -14.65
CA GLU A 156 3.89 -9.51 -14.49
C GLU A 156 4.59 -8.94 -15.72
N ALA A 157 4.20 -9.39 -16.92
CA ALA A 157 4.79 -8.91 -18.17
C ALA A 157 4.56 -7.41 -18.37
N ILE A 158 3.42 -6.88 -17.90
CA ILE A 158 3.07 -5.46 -18.00
C ILE A 158 3.86 -4.67 -16.96
N LEU A 159 3.93 -5.17 -15.72
CA LEU A 159 4.61 -4.50 -14.61
C LEU A 159 6.13 -4.44 -14.75
N LYS A 160 6.75 -5.29 -15.59
CA LYS A 160 8.16 -5.13 -15.99
C LYS A 160 8.45 -3.78 -16.67
N HIS A 161 7.44 -3.21 -17.33
CA HIS A 161 7.54 -1.92 -18.00
C HIS A 161 7.27 -0.72 -17.07
N LEU A 162 6.87 -0.96 -15.81
CA LEU A 162 6.58 0.09 -14.84
C LEU A 162 7.87 0.74 -14.35
N LYS A 163 8.00 2.05 -14.57
CA LYS A 163 9.19 2.85 -14.21
C LYS A 163 9.03 3.64 -12.93
N ASP A 164 7.83 4.14 -12.67
CA ASP A 164 7.56 4.97 -11.49
C ASP A 164 6.09 4.91 -11.09
N ILE A 165 5.85 5.15 -9.80
CA ILE A 165 4.52 5.35 -9.24
C ILE A 165 4.53 6.66 -8.45
N GLN A 166 3.67 7.58 -8.85
CA GLN A 166 3.59 8.92 -8.27
C GLN A 166 2.26 9.16 -7.57
N VAL A 167 2.28 9.95 -6.50
CA VAL A 167 1.08 10.43 -5.81
C VAL A 167 0.92 11.91 -6.12
N LYS A 168 -0.20 12.30 -6.71
CA LYS A 168 -0.56 13.72 -6.93
C LYS A 168 -1.76 14.11 -6.09
N PHE A 169 -1.57 15.09 -5.23
CA PHE A 169 -2.66 15.68 -4.45
C PHE A 169 -3.43 16.71 -5.26
N SER A 170 -4.74 16.81 -4.98
CA SER A 170 -5.61 17.88 -5.48
C SER A 170 -5.06 19.28 -5.22
N GLU A 171 -5.31 20.19 -6.16
CA GLU A 171 -4.88 21.59 -6.06
C GLU A 171 -5.67 22.36 -4.99
N PRO A 172 -5.11 23.45 -4.42
CA PRO A 172 -5.84 24.33 -3.51
C PRO A 172 -7.17 24.79 -4.11
N GLY A 173 -8.27 24.57 -3.39
CA GLY A 173 -9.62 24.94 -3.83
C GLY A 173 -10.38 23.82 -4.58
N GLN A 174 -9.75 22.68 -4.86
CA GLN A 174 -10.44 21.47 -5.33
C GLN A 174 -10.85 20.58 -4.14
N PRO A 175 -11.80 19.64 -4.33
CA PRO A 175 -12.13 18.64 -3.31
C PRO A 175 -10.89 17.85 -2.88
N MET A 176 -10.76 17.60 -1.57
CA MET A 176 -9.64 16.84 -1.00
C MET A 176 -9.58 15.43 -1.59
N SER A 177 -8.60 15.22 -2.46
CA SER A 177 -8.35 13.95 -3.13
C SER A 177 -6.87 13.79 -3.48
N PHE A 178 -6.49 12.58 -3.86
CA PHE A 178 -5.20 12.24 -4.45
C PHE A 178 -5.39 11.30 -5.65
N THR A 179 -4.41 11.27 -6.54
CA THR A 179 -4.34 10.39 -7.71
C THR A 179 -3.03 9.63 -7.68
N LEU A 180 -3.09 8.33 -7.97
CA LEU A 180 -1.91 7.51 -8.22
C LEU A 180 -1.65 7.45 -9.72
N GLU A 181 -0.46 7.84 -10.15
CA GLU A 181 -0.02 7.76 -11.54
C GLU A 181 1.00 6.64 -11.70
N PHE A 182 0.76 5.75 -12.66
CA PHE A 182 1.63 4.63 -13.00
C PHE A 182 2.30 4.92 -14.34
N HIS A 183 3.62 5.06 -14.35
CA HIS A 183 4.38 5.46 -15.53
C HIS A 183 5.05 4.26 -16.17
N PHE A 184 4.58 3.86 -17.33
CA PHE A 184 5.14 2.76 -18.11
C PHE A 184 6.00 3.28 -19.27
N GLU A 185 7.05 2.54 -19.60
CA GLU A 185 7.69 2.69 -20.92
C GLU A 185 6.80 2.11 -22.03
N PRO A 186 7.06 2.41 -23.32
CA PRO A 186 6.33 1.79 -24.42
C PRO A 186 6.37 0.25 -24.33
N ASN A 187 5.19 -0.38 -24.34
CA ASN A 187 4.99 -1.82 -24.19
C ASN A 187 3.88 -2.34 -25.12
#